data_AF-A0A1G1XLZ9-F1
#
_entry.id   AF-A0A1G1XLZ9-F1
#
_cell.length_a   1.000
_cell.length_b   1.000
_cell.length_c   1.000
_cell.angle_alpha   90.00
_cell.angle_beta   90.00
_cell.angle_gamma   90.00
#
_symmetry.space_group_name_H-M   'P 1'
#
loop_
_entity.id
_entity.type
_entity.pdbx_description
1 polymer ?
#
loop_
_entity_poly.entity_id
_entity_poly.type
_entity_poly.pdbx_seq_one_letter_code
_entity_poly.pdbx_strand_id
1 'polypeptide(L)'
;MNSMMKNCKKMGLARVIIFPVKNKFRAVCLDFDIVEDADTLVEADKQIKEAITGYIINVCKNNLDDALLNRHADKKYWDKYFKAVKYAQAKNEEKTHASKDVRSSSVLSFPISEIFKSYACA
;
A
#
# COMPACT_ATOMS: atom_id res chain seq x y z
N MET A 1 18.45 -10.13 -0.64
CA MET A 1 17.02 -9.77 -0.62
C MET A 1 16.54 -9.93 0.80
N ASN A 2 16.07 -8.86 1.46
CA ASN A 2 15.43 -9.01 2.77
C ASN A 2 14.17 -9.87 2.57
N SER A 3 14.09 -10.99 3.30
CA SER A 3 12.93 -11.88 3.27
C SER A 3 11.70 -11.12 3.76
N MET A 4 10.89 -10.59 2.84
CA MET A 4 9.60 -10.03 3.18
C MET A 4 8.72 -11.18 3.69
N MET A 5 8.12 -11.02 4.87
CA MET A 5 7.15 -11.97 5.40
C MET A 5 6.03 -12.15 4.36
N LYS A 6 5.76 -13.41 3.96
CA LYS A 6 4.68 -13.70 3.03
C LYS A 6 3.34 -13.42 3.71
N ASN A 7 2.46 -12.72 3.00
CA ASN A 7 1.11 -12.45 3.43
C ASN A 7 0.27 -13.73 3.36
N CYS A 8 -0.63 -13.91 4.32
CA CYS A 8 -1.64 -14.96 4.35
C CYS A 8 -2.91 -14.44 5.05
N LYS A 9 -3.98 -15.24 5.06
CA LYS A 9 -5.26 -14.85 5.70
C LYS A 9 -5.14 -14.55 7.20
N LYS A 10 -4.07 -14.99 7.87
CA LYS A 10 -3.86 -14.81 9.32
C LYS A 10 -2.92 -13.66 9.68
N MET A 11 -1.97 -13.34 8.81
CA MET A 11 -0.92 -12.35 9.08
C MET A 11 -0.40 -11.75 7.78
N GLY A 12 0.04 -10.50 7.86
CA GLY A 12 0.59 -9.81 6.71
C GLY A 12 0.38 -8.32 6.79
N LEU A 13 0.99 -7.61 5.85
CA LEU A 13 0.95 -6.16 5.77
C LEU A 13 0.69 -5.76 4.31
N ALA A 14 -0.37 -4.98 4.09
CA ALA A 14 -0.62 -4.31 2.83
C ALA A 14 0.04 -2.94 2.86
N ARG A 15 1.12 -2.75 2.10
CA ARG A 15 1.86 -1.49 2.01
C ARG A 15 1.32 -0.67 0.85
N VAL A 16 1.08 0.61 1.11
CA VAL A 16 0.57 1.56 0.12
C VAL A 16 1.50 2.74 0.00
N ILE A 17 1.71 3.19 -1.25
CA ILE A 17 2.25 4.51 -1.54
C ILE A 17 1.22 5.30 -2.36
N ILE A 18 1.02 6.55 -2.01
CA ILE A 18 0.24 7.52 -2.78
C ILE A 18 1.18 8.65 -3.18
N PHE A 19 1.20 9.01 -4.46
CA PHE A 19 2.09 10.04 -4.98
C PHE A 19 1.45 10.84 -6.11
N PRO A 20 1.83 12.11 -6.30
CA PRO A 20 1.28 12.93 -7.37
C PRO A 20 1.76 12.44 -8.74
N VAL A 21 0.85 12.42 -9.71
CA VAL A 21 1.10 12.15 -11.13
C VAL A 21 0.43 13.24 -11.94
N LYS A 22 1.22 14.18 -12.49
CA LYS A 22 0.72 15.39 -13.16
C LYS A 22 -0.21 16.18 -12.23
N ASN A 23 -1.52 16.23 -12.55
CA ASN A 23 -2.55 16.95 -11.79
C ASN A 23 -3.46 16.00 -10.97
N LYS A 24 -3.03 14.76 -10.79
CA LYS A 24 -3.78 13.71 -10.08
C LYS A 24 -2.89 13.04 -9.04
N PHE A 25 -3.48 12.13 -8.28
CA PHE A 25 -2.80 11.24 -7.35
C PHE A 25 -2.96 9.81 -7.80
N ARG A 26 -1.88 9.03 -7.68
CA ARG A 26 -1.88 7.59 -7.88
C ARG A 26 -1.59 6.90 -6.56
N ALA A 27 -2.48 6.00 -6.16
CA ALA A 27 -2.29 5.11 -5.03
C ALA A 27 -1.96 3.70 -5.54
N VAL A 28 -0.98 3.04 -4.91
CA VAL A 28 -0.57 1.69 -5.27
C VAL A 28 -0.46 0.83 -4.02
N CYS A 29 -1.21 -0.27 -3.96
CA CYS A 29 -0.97 -1.35 -3.02
C CYS A 29 0.14 -2.25 -3.55
N LEU A 30 1.29 -2.21 -2.89
CA LEU A 30 2.51 -2.86 -3.37
C LEU A 30 2.44 -4.38 -3.25
N ASP A 31 1.65 -4.88 -2.30
CA ASP A 31 1.57 -6.30 -1.96
C ASP A 31 0.52 -7.06 -2.79
N PHE A 32 -0.45 -6.35 -3.38
CA PHE A 32 -1.56 -6.94 -4.14
C PHE A 32 -1.65 -6.45 -5.61
N ASP A 33 -0.75 -5.56 -6.03
CA ASP A 33 -0.72 -4.96 -7.37
C ASP A 33 -2.04 -4.27 -7.74
N ILE A 34 -2.59 -3.53 -6.78
CA ILE A 34 -3.81 -2.72 -6.95
C ILE A 34 -3.39 -1.27 -7.16
N VAL A 35 -3.95 -0.63 -8.19
CA VAL A 35 -3.66 0.77 -8.55
C VAL A 35 -4.96 1.54 -8.66
N GLU A 36 -5.02 2.69 -8.00
CA GLU A 36 -6.13 3.64 -8.10
C GLU A 36 -5.60 5.03 -8.48
N ASP A 37 -6.35 5.75 -9.31
CA ASP A 37 -6.06 7.12 -9.71
C ASP A 37 -7.21 8.03 -9.28
N ALA A 38 -6.91 9.15 -8.62
CA ALA A 38 -7.92 10.12 -8.20
C ALA A 38 -7.44 11.56 -8.37
N ASP A 39 -8.37 12.51 -8.35
CA ASP A 39 -8.04 13.92 -8.55
C ASP A 39 -7.45 14.55 -7.28
N THR A 40 -7.78 13.99 -6.11
CA THR A 40 -7.26 14.43 -4.81
C THR A 40 -6.58 13.31 -4.02
N LEU A 41 -5.67 13.69 -3.11
CA LEU A 41 -5.02 12.76 -2.19
C LEU A 41 -6.03 11.99 -1.32
N VAL A 42 -7.08 12.69 -0.86
CA VAL A 42 -8.12 12.12 0.01
C VAL A 42 -8.93 11.07 -0.73
N GLU A 43 -9.29 11.33 -1.99
CA GLU A 43 -9.99 10.34 -2.82
C GLU A 43 -9.09 9.14 -3.13
N ALA A 44 -7.81 9.35 -3.45
CA ALA A 44 -6.88 8.27 -3.72
C ALA A 44 -6.72 7.36 -2.48
N ASP A 45 -6.61 7.95 -1.29
CA ASP A 45 -6.56 7.23 0.00
C ASP A 45 -7.84 6.43 0.26
N LYS A 46 -9.02 7.03 0.03
CA LYS A 46 -10.30 6.35 0.19
C LYS A 46 -10.45 5.17 -0.76
N GLN A 47 -10.23 5.40 -2.06
CA GLN A 47 -10.41 4.39 -3.11
C GLN A 47 -9.47 3.21 -2.91
N ILE A 48 -8.19 3.45 -2.63
CA ILE A 48 -7.25 2.34 -2.44
C ILE A 48 -7.57 1.51 -1.19
N LYS A 49 -8.07 2.14 -0.11
CA LYS A 49 -8.53 1.43 1.09
C LYS A 49 -9.74 0.55 0.79
N GLU A 50 -10.72 1.06 0.05
CA GLU A 50 -11.90 0.31 -0.37
C GLU A 50 -11.51 -0.88 -1.27
N ALA A 51 -10.63 -0.65 -2.25
CA ALA A 51 -10.15 -1.68 -3.16
C ALA A 51 -9.36 -2.80 -2.44
N ILE A 52 -8.42 -2.43 -1.55
CA ILE A 52 -7.66 -3.38 -0.71
C ILE A 52 -8.62 -4.20 0.16
N THR A 53 -9.56 -3.52 0.80
CA THR A 53 -10.53 -4.16 1.70
C THR A 53 -11.39 -5.17 0.95
N GLY A 54 -11.99 -4.76 -0.18
CA GLY A 54 -12.78 -5.64 -1.03
C GLY A 54 -11.97 -6.84 -1.53
N TYR A 55 -10.72 -6.63 -1.92
CA TYR A 55 -9.82 -7.69 -2.37
C TYR A 55 -9.55 -8.73 -1.28
N ILE A 56 -9.13 -8.30 -0.09
CA ILE A 56 -8.85 -9.20 1.04
C ILE A 56 -10.12 -9.95 1.44
N ILE A 57 -11.26 -9.25 1.56
CA ILE A 57 -12.54 -9.87 1.89
C ILE A 57 -12.88 -10.97 0.87
N ASN A 58 -12.73 -10.70 -0.42
CA ASN A 58 -13.03 -11.67 -1.47
C ASN A 58 -12.13 -12.92 -1.40
N VAL A 59 -10.82 -12.73 -1.19
CA VAL A 59 -9.86 -13.83 -1.02
C VAL A 59 -10.19 -14.67 0.21
N CYS A 60 -10.50 -14.03 1.34
CA CYS A 60 -10.83 -14.72 2.59
C CYS A 60 -12.18 -15.44 2.52
N LYS A 61 -13.26 -14.75 2.12
CA LYS A 61 -14.62 -15.30 2.11
C LYS A 61 -14.78 -16.49 1.15
N ASN A 62 -14.10 -16.45 0.01
CA ASN A 62 -14.16 -17.54 -0.97
C ASN A 62 -13.05 -18.58 -0.77
N ASN A 63 -12.30 -18.49 0.34
CA ASN A 63 -11.17 -19.37 0.66
C ASN A 63 -10.19 -19.55 -0.52
N LEU A 64 -9.90 -18.46 -1.24
CA LEU A 64 -8.96 -18.49 -2.38
C LEU A 64 -7.52 -18.68 -1.88
N ASP A 65 -6.60 -19.00 -2.79
CA ASP A 65 -5.19 -19.23 -2.44
C ASP A 65 -4.53 -17.98 -1.82
N ASP A 66 -3.75 -18.18 -0.74
CA ASP A 66 -2.96 -17.14 -0.09
C ASP A 66 -1.91 -16.53 -1.03
N ALA A 67 -1.52 -17.22 -2.11
CA ALA A 67 -0.67 -16.68 -3.17
C ALA A 67 -1.24 -15.38 -3.77
N LEU A 68 -2.58 -15.21 -3.77
CA LEU A 68 -3.23 -13.98 -4.23
C LEU A 68 -2.90 -12.77 -3.35
N LEU A 69 -2.57 -12.97 -2.07
CA LEU A 69 -2.13 -11.92 -1.15
C LEU A 69 -0.65 -11.52 -1.33
N ASN A 70 0.03 -12.07 -2.34
CA ASN A 70 1.46 -11.85 -2.60
C ASN A 70 1.72 -11.47 -4.07
N ARG A 71 0.75 -10.83 -4.72
CA ARG A 71 0.87 -10.31 -6.08
C ARG A 71 1.59 -8.97 -6.05
N HIS A 72 2.92 -9.02 -5.99
CA HIS A 72 3.71 -7.80 -5.84
C HIS A 72 3.64 -6.88 -7.06
N ALA A 73 3.45 -5.59 -6.80
CA ALA A 73 3.49 -4.55 -7.82
C ALA A 73 4.90 -4.40 -8.42
N ASP A 74 4.97 -3.75 -9.58
CA ASP A 74 6.21 -3.44 -10.28
C ASP A 74 7.28 -2.81 -9.37
N LYS A 75 8.55 -3.19 -9.62
CA LYS A 75 9.72 -2.67 -8.88
C LYS A 75 9.77 -1.14 -8.79
N LYS A 76 9.31 -0.44 -9.83
CA LYS A 76 9.30 1.04 -9.85
C LYS A 76 8.49 1.66 -8.69
N TYR A 77 7.44 0.97 -8.23
CA TYR A 77 6.61 1.44 -7.11
C TYR A 77 7.26 1.14 -5.76
N TRP A 78 7.92 -0.02 -5.63
CA TRP A 78 8.76 -0.33 -4.48
C TRP A 78 9.89 0.69 -4.31
N ASP A 79 10.58 1.03 -5.40
CA ASP A 79 11.65 2.03 -5.39
C ASP A 79 11.13 3.41 -4.92
N LYS A 80 9.91 3.80 -5.32
CA LYS A 80 9.25 5.02 -4.83
C LYS A 80 8.91 4.94 -3.34
N TYR A 81 8.34 3.82 -2.90
CA TYR A 81 8.01 3.56 -1.50
C TYR A 81 9.24 3.68 -0.59
N PHE A 82 10.33 2.99 -0.93
CA PHE A 82 11.55 3.04 -0.11
C PHE A 82 12.17 4.43 -0.07
N LYS A 83 12.13 5.19 -1.19
CA LYS A 83 12.55 6.60 -1.20
C LYS A 83 11.69 7.47 -0.28
N ALA A 84 10.37 7.29 -0.30
CA ALA A 84 9.44 8.02 0.56
C ALA A 84 9.62 7.68 2.04
N VAL A 85 9.75 6.40 2.40
CA VAL A 85 10.03 5.96 3.78
C VAL A 85 11.36 6.50 4.27
N LYS A 86 12.42 6.39 3.47
CA LYS A 86 13.74 6.93 3.83
C LYS A 86 13.69 8.44 4.04
N TYR A 87 12.95 9.16 3.22
CA TYR A 87 12.76 10.60 3.38
C TYR A 87 11.99 10.93 4.67
N ALA A 88 10.91 10.22 4.97
CA ALA A 88 10.15 10.41 6.20
C ALA A 88 11.00 10.18 7.46
N GLN A 89 11.88 9.17 7.42
CA GLN A 89 12.85 8.88 8.50
C GLN A 89 13.91 9.99 8.60
N ALA A 90 14.52 10.39 7.48
CA ALA A 90 15.58 11.39 7.46
C ALA A 90 15.10 12.83 7.75
N LYS A 91 13.83 13.15 7.50
CA LYS A 91 13.22 14.43 7.89
C LYS A 91 13.22 14.62 9.41
N ASN A 92 13.08 13.53 10.16
CA ASN A 92 13.21 13.55 11.62
C ASN A 92 14.67 13.76 12.07
N GLU A 93 15.64 13.64 11.16
CA GLU A 93 17.08 13.73 11.40
C GLU A 93 17.73 14.97 10.73
N GLU A 94 16.92 15.94 10.25
CA GLU A 94 17.34 17.22 9.64
C GLU A 94 18.35 17.13 8.47
N LYS A 95 18.38 16.02 7.73
CA LYS A 95 19.34 15.83 6.63
C LYS A 95 18.65 15.25 5.41
N THR A 96 18.05 16.04 4.51
CA THR A 96 17.91 15.63 3.08
C THR A 96 17.31 16.67 2.14
N HIS A 97 17.85 16.71 0.91
CA HIS A 97 17.20 17.25 -0.28
C HIS A 97 16.50 16.10 -1.06
N ALA A 98 15.18 15.94 -0.92
CA ALA A 98 14.37 15.03 -1.74
C ALA A 98 13.63 15.78 -2.86
N SER A 99 13.25 15.09 -3.94
CA SER A 99 12.44 15.66 -5.02
C SER A 99 10.99 15.92 -4.56
N LYS A 100 10.28 16.85 -5.22
CA LYS A 100 8.93 17.29 -4.82
C LYS A 100 7.92 16.13 -4.75
N ASP A 101 8.01 15.17 -5.68
CA ASP A 101 7.16 13.97 -5.71
C ASP A 101 7.33 13.10 -4.47
N VAL A 102 8.57 12.92 -4.00
CA VAL A 102 8.86 12.16 -2.77
C VAL A 102 8.33 12.89 -1.53
N ARG A 103 8.47 14.22 -1.47
CA ARG A 103 7.97 15.03 -0.34
C ARG A 103 6.44 15.07 -0.25
N SER A 104 5.77 14.99 -1.40
CA SER A 104 4.32 14.97 -1.51
C SER A 104 3.74 13.56 -1.55
N SER A 105 4.54 12.53 -1.30
CA SER A 105 4.07 11.15 -1.20
C SER A 105 3.57 10.85 0.20
N SER A 106 2.49 10.07 0.28
CA SER A 106 1.99 9.47 1.52
C SER A 106 2.28 7.97 1.51
N VAL A 107 2.69 7.44 2.66
CA VAL A 107 2.95 6.01 2.85
C VAL A 107 2.04 5.49 3.94
N LEU A 108 1.36 4.38 3.67
CA LEU A 108 0.40 3.76 4.58
C LEU A 108 0.69 2.25 4.67
N SER A 109 0.25 1.65 5.77
CA SER A 109 0.38 0.22 5.99
C SER A 109 -0.82 -0.31 6.75
N PHE A 110 -1.41 -1.39 6.25
CA PHE A 110 -2.61 -1.99 6.83
C PHE A 110 -2.34 -3.46 7.20
N PRO A 111 -2.45 -3.86 8.46
CA PRO A 111 -2.37 -5.26 8.83
C PRO A 111 -3.53 -6.05 8.21
N ILE A 112 -3.23 -7.13 7.48
CA ILE A 112 -4.26 -7.95 6.83
C ILE A 112 -5.24 -8.51 7.86
N SER A 113 -4.74 -8.87 9.04
CA SER A 113 -5.54 -9.40 10.15
C SER A 113 -6.53 -8.39 10.72
N GLU A 114 -6.23 -7.08 10.69
CA GLU A 114 -7.15 -6.05 11.16
C GLU A 114 -8.30 -5.82 10.18
N ILE A 115 -8.00 -5.83 8.88
CA ILE A 115 -9.01 -5.78 7.82
C ILE A 115 -9.90 -7.02 7.96
N PHE A 116 -9.32 -8.21 8.13
CA PHE A 116 -10.18 -9.38 8.29
C PHE A 116 -11.01 -9.33 9.57
N LYS A 117 -10.46 -8.95 10.73
CA LYS A 117 -11.22 -8.89 12.00
C LYS A 117 -12.43 -7.97 11.94
N SER A 118 -12.37 -6.86 11.20
CA SER A 118 -13.53 -5.97 11.03
C SER A 118 -14.62 -6.54 10.12
N TYR A 119 -14.29 -7.53 9.29
CA TYR A 119 -15.21 -8.21 8.37
C TYR A 119 -15.36 -9.71 8.63
N ALA A 120 -14.79 -10.20 9.73
CA ALA A 120 -14.89 -11.57 10.17
C ALA A 120 -16.35 -11.79 10.57
N CYS A 121 -17.02 -12.59 9.74
CA CYS A 121 -18.26 -13.26 10.03
C CYS A 121 -18.27 -13.76 11.49
N ALA A 122 -19.39 -13.49 12.19
CA ALA A 122 -19.85 -14.37 13.26
C ALA A 122 -19.99 -15.82 12.73
#